data_AF-A0A6B1A3I6-F1
#
_entry.id   AF-A0A6B1A3I6-F1
#
_cell.length_a   1.000
_cell.length_b   1.000
_cell.length_c   1.000
_cell.angle_alpha   90.00
_cell.angle_beta   90.00
_cell.angle_gamma   90.00
#
_symmetry.space_group_name_H-M   'P 1'
#
loop_
_entity.id
_entity.type
_entity.pdbx_description
1 polymer ?
#
loop_
_entity_poly.entity_id
_entity_poly.type
_entity_poly.pdbx_seq_one_letter_code
_entity_poly.pdbx_strand_id
1 'polypeptide(L)'
;MKIVLFLLFLGTIAAGLSACQVSNDSDIDNLQVEVARAEESALRAQVIAALEPLNPLRYHHLDRIVREEQRIPAEAQIWATRAREILDWVDWPLELEDHVEQYGEWLDSLLAAFHNDDAHAAAEPSKITHALAHTFEATLEAWLNNESLPAVPALAGLEPPMHDESHNGHGEDAAEDSHGE
;
A
#
# COMPACT_ATOMS: atom_id res chain seq x y z
N MET A 1 -14.22 -11.23 -3.39
CA MET A 1 -15.45 -11.07 -2.59
C MET A 1 -15.05 -10.42 -1.26
N LYS A 2 -15.00 -9.08 -1.20
CA LYS A 2 -14.53 -8.33 -0.02
C LYS A 2 -15.69 -8.20 0.97
N ILE A 3 -15.65 -8.97 2.08
CA ILE A 3 -16.54 -8.76 3.22
C ILE A 3 -15.95 -7.59 4.00
N VAL A 4 -16.36 -6.38 3.64
CA VAL A 4 -16.07 -5.18 4.44
C VAL A 4 -16.95 -5.27 5.68
N LEU A 5 -16.37 -5.73 6.79
CA LEU A 5 -17.00 -5.68 8.10
C LEU A 5 -16.94 -4.24 8.60
N PHE A 6 -17.80 -3.39 8.03
CA PHE A 6 -18.11 -2.06 8.54
C PHE A 6 -18.71 -2.24 9.94
N LEU A 7 -17.88 -2.06 10.98
CA LEU A 7 -18.37 -1.90 12.35
C LEU A 7 -19.12 -0.57 12.41
N LEU A 8 -20.43 -0.66 12.13
CA LEU A 8 -21.44 0.36 12.36
C LEU A 8 -21.38 0.81 13.82
N PHE A 9 -20.64 1.88 14.10
CA PHE A 9 -20.96 2.77 15.20
C PHE A 9 -22.19 3.59 14.78
N LEU A 10 -23.33 2.91 14.78
CA LEU A 10 -24.66 3.53 14.80
C LEU A 10 -24.81 4.22 16.15
N GLY A 11 -24.29 5.44 16.24
CA GLY A 11 -24.68 6.37 17.28
C GLY A 11 -26.17 6.65 17.11
N THR A 12 -27.01 5.94 17.84
CA THR A 12 -28.44 6.25 18.00
C THR A 12 -28.58 7.64 18.61
N ILE A 13 -28.66 8.66 17.76
CA ILE A 13 -29.15 9.98 18.16
C ILE A 13 -30.66 9.84 18.31
N ALA A 14 -31.08 9.47 19.53
CA ALA A 14 -32.47 9.54 19.94
C ALA A 14 -32.86 11.02 20.03
N ALA A 15 -33.44 11.53 18.95
CA ALA A 15 -34.00 12.87 18.88
C ALA A 15 -35.16 13.02 19.87
N GLY A 16 -34.89 13.68 21.00
CA GLY A 16 -35.91 14.27 21.85
C GLY A 16 -36.50 15.50 21.17
N LEU A 17 -37.58 15.29 20.41
CA LEU A 17 -38.41 16.35 19.84
C LEU A 17 -39.10 17.12 20.98
N SER A 18 -38.52 18.24 21.42
CA SER A 18 -39.26 19.23 22.19
C SER A 18 -38.72 20.64 21.99
N ALA A 19 -39.54 21.44 21.30
CA ALA A 19 -39.63 22.91 21.33
C ALA A 19 -38.47 23.75 20.75
N CYS A 20 -38.62 24.07 19.46
CA CYS A 20 -38.39 25.35 18.79
C CYS A 20 -37.88 26.54 19.64
N GLN A 21 -36.72 27.12 19.28
CA GLN A 21 -36.61 28.49 18.71
C GLN A 21 -35.13 28.93 18.56
N VAL A 22 -34.71 29.08 17.30
CA VAL A 22 -33.68 30.01 16.78
C VAL A 22 -32.30 30.00 17.46
N SER A 23 -31.48 29.02 17.06
CA SER A 23 -30.00 29.10 17.01
C SER A 23 -29.42 28.24 15.88
N ASN A 24 -30.15 28.07 14.77
CA ASN A 24 -29.87 27.04 13.76
C ASN A 24 -28.52 27.18 13.06
N ASP A 25 -28.02 28.39 12.78
CA ASP A 25 -26.80 28.55 11.98
C ASP A 25 -25.55 28.19 12.80
N SER A 26 -25.46 28.64 14.05
CA SER A 26 -24.33 28.33 14.93
C SER A 26 -24.24 26.85 15.28
N ASP A 27 -25.39 26.19 15.43
CA ASP A 27 -25.43 24.76 15.78
C ASP A 27 -25.03 23.90 14.57
N ILE A 28 -25.41 24.29 13.34
CA ILE A 28 -24.97 23.63 12.10
C ILE A 28 -23.46 23.82 11.90
N ASP A 29 -22.94 25.03 12.07
CA ASP A 29 -21.51 25.30 11.91
C ASP A 29 -20.67 24.51 12.92
N ASN A 30 -21.12 24.42 14.19
CA ASN A 30 -20.46 23.60 15.20
C ASN A 30 -20.46 22.12 14.83
N LEU A 31 -21.59 21.59 14.34
CA LEU A 31 -21.68 20.19 13.90
C LEU A 31 -20.74 19.89 12.73
N GLN A 32 -20.62 20.80 11.76
CA GLN A 32 -19.69 20.63 10.64
C GLN A 32 -18.24 20.56 11.11
N VAL A 33 -17.85 21.42 12.06
CA VAL A 33 -16.50 21.39 12.65
C VAL A 33 -16.26 20.09 13.42
N GLU A 34 -17.24 19.60 14.17
CA GLU A 34 -17.13 18.33 14.90
C GLU A 34 -17.00 17.12 13.96
N VAL A 35 -17.79 17.08 12.89
CA VAL A 35 -17.71 16.04 11.87
C VAL A 35 -16.34 16.05 11.20
N ALA A 36 -15.85 17.21 10.76
CA ALA A 36 -14.53 17.32 10.13
C ALA A 36 -13.40 16.84 11.06
N ARG A 37 -13.46 17.19 12.36
CA ARG A 37 -12.49 16.70 13.35
C ARG A 37 -12.57 15.19 13.56
N ALA A 38 -13.77 14.63 13.56
CA ALA A 38 -13.98 13.19 13.70
C ALA A 38 -13.44 12.43 12.48
N GLU A 39 -13.67 12.94 11.26
CA GLU A 39 -13.13 12.41 10.02
C GLU A 39 -11.60 12.44 10.01
N GLU A 40 -10.98 13.58 10.37
CA GLU A 40 -9.52 13.68 10.48
C GLU A 40 -8.96 12.69 11.53
N SER A 41 -9.63 12.57 12.69
CA SER A 41 -9.19 11.66 13.75
C SER A 41 -9.29 10.19 13.33
N ALA A 42 -10.35 9.83 12.61
CA ALA A 42 -10.54 8.49 12.07
C ALA A 42 -9.47 8.17 11.02
N LEU A 43 -9.18 9.11 10.12
CA LEU A 43 -8.13 8.98 9.11
C LEU A 43 -6.75 8.78 9.74
N ARG A 44 -6.39 9.63 10.72
CA ARG A 44 -5.13 9.47 11.47
C ARG A 44 -5.03 8.11 12.16
N ALA A 45 -6.12 7.61 12.75
CA ALA A 45 -6.14 6.30 13.37
C ALA A 45 -5.92 5.16 12.37
N GLN A 46 -6.49 5.25 11.16
CA GLN A 46 -6.24 4.28 10.09
C GLN A 46 -4.77 4.27 9.67
N VAL A 47 -4.17 5.45 9.45
CA VAL A 47 -2.74 5.58 9.09
C VAL A 47 -1.85 4.99 10.19
N ILE A 48 -2.12 5.27 11.46
CA ILE A 48 -1.36 4.68 12.59
C ILE A 48 -1.48 3.15 12.60
N ALA A 49 -2.67 2.60 12.35
CA ALA A 49 -2.88 1.16 12.29
C ALA A 49 -2.11 0.49 11.13
N ALA A 50 -1.82 1.23 10.06
CA ALA A 50 -1.08 0.78 8.90
C ALA A 50 0.45 0.72 9.11
N LEU A 51 0.99 1.35 10.17
CA LEU A 51 2.45 1.43 10.38
C LEU A 51 3.12 0.06 10.59
N GLU A 52 2.49 -0.84 11.35
CA GLU A 52 3.13 -2.12 11.68
C GLU A 52 3.35 -3.04 10.46
N PRO A 53 2.36 -3.22 9.55
CA PRO A 53 2.56 -3.97 8.32
C PRO A 53 3.58 -3.35 7.35
N LEU A 54 3.72 -2.03 7.37
CA LEU A 54 4.62 -1.27 6.49
C LEU A 54 6.02 -1.06 7.09
N ASN A 55 6.29 -1.63 8.26
CA ASN A 55 7.51 -1.38 9.03
C ASN A 55 8.79 -1.76 8.26
N PRO A 56 9.75 -0.82 8.08
CA PRO A 56 10.97 -1.05 7.31
C PRO A 56 11.91 -2.11 7.90
N LEU A 57 11.81 -2.42 9.19
CA LEU A 57 12.61 -3.48 9.83
C LEU A 57 12.40 -4.85 9.17
N ARG A 58 11.21 -5.09 8.60
CA ARG A 58 10.91 -6.32 7.86
C ARG A 58 11.70 -6.41 6.56
N TYR A 59 11.98 -5.26 5.92
CA TYR A 59 12.68 -5.17 4.64
C TYR A 59 14.21 -5.14 4.78
N HIS A 60 14.73 -4.67 5.91
CA HIS A 60 16.17 -4.70 6.19
C HIS A 60 16.77 -6.11 6.08
N HIS A 61 16.14 -7.09 6.71
CA HIS A 61 16.63 -8.47 6.67
C HIS A 61 16.37 -9.11 5.31
N LEU A 62 15.26 -8.76 4.68
CA LEU A 62 14.84 -9.28 3.38
C LEU A 62 15.81 -8.86 2.26
N ASP A 63 16.12 -7.56 2.14
CA ASP A 63 17.07 -7.02 1.15
C ASP A 63 18.41 -7.77 1.20
N ARG A 64 18.94 -7.92 2.42
CA ARG A 64 20.19 -8.62 2.65
C ARG A 64 20.11 -10.09 2.19
N ILE A 65 19.08 -10.83 2.61
CA ILE A 65 18.96 -12.26 2.24
C ILE A 65 18.81 -12.41 0.72
N VAL A 66 17.90 -11.64 0.11
CA VAL A 66 17.63 -11.76 -1.33
C VAL A 66 18.89 -11.44 -2.14
N ARG A 67 19.61 -10.37 -1.79
CA ARG A 67 20.79 -9.95 -2.56
C ARG A 67 22.04 -10.75 -2.27
N GLU A 68 22.37 -10.95 -1.00
CA GLU A 68 23.63 -11.59 -0.60
C GLU A 68 23.54 -13.11 -0.61
N GLU A 69 22.40 -13.66 -0.18
CA GLU A 69 22.20 -15.11 -0.07
C GLU A 69 21.49 -15.69 -1.30
N GLN A 70 20.98 -14.85 -2.22
CA GLN A 70 20.23 -15.27 -3.42
C GLN A 70 19.10 -16.25 -3.07
N ARG A 71 18.35 -15.90 -2.02
CA ARG A 71 17.26 -16.73 -1.48
C ARG A 71 16.05 -15.86 -1.15
N ILE A 72 14.86 -16.41 -1.34
CA ILE A 72 13.61 -15.78 -0.88
C ILE A 72 13.18 -16.48 0.43
N PRO A 73 13.12 -15.76 1.57
CA PRO A 73 12.54 -16.31 2.79
C PRO A 73 11.08 -16.74 2.59
N ALA A 74 10.64 -17.83 3.23
CA ALA A 74 9.29 -18.37 3.04
C ALA A 74 8.19 -17.35 3.41
N GLU A 75 8.48 -16.52 4.39
CA GLU A 75 7.57 -15.49 4.91
C GLU A 75 7.63 -14.15 4.14
N ALA A 76 8.60 -13.97 3.22
CA ALA A 76 8.80 -12.72 2.50
C ALA A 76 7.59 -12.33 1.64
N GLN A 77 7.02 -13.30 0.91
CA GLN A 77 5.84 -13.09 0.08
C GLN A 77 4.63 -12.68 0.91
N ILE A 78 4.44 -13.29 2.10
CA ILE A 78 3.34 -12.97 3.01
C ILE A 78 3.43 -11.51 3.47
N TRP A 79 4.63 -11.05 3.82
CA TRP A 79 4.83 -9.66 4.25
C TRP A 79 4.65 -8.65 3.12
N ALA A 80 5.25 -8.89 1.96
CA ALA A 80 5.09 -8.01 0.81
C ALA A 80 3.62 -7.92 0.36
N THR A 81 2.89 -9.06 0.38
CA THR A 81 1.46 -9.11 0.06
C THR A 81 0.66 -8.29 1.05
N ARG A 82 0.90 -8.46 2.35
CA ARG A 82 0.19 -7.72 3.40
C ARG A 82 0.47 -6.23 3.34
N ALA A 83 1.70 -5.82 3.05
CA ALA A 83 2.04 -4.42 2.84
C ALA A 83 1.25 -3.84 1.67
N ARG A 84 1.22 -4.55 0.54
CA ARG A 84 0.46 -4.13 -0.65
C ARG A 84 -1.04 -4.03 -0.38
N GLU A 85 -1.62 -5.01 0.33
CA GLU A 85 -3.03 -5.00 0.73
C GLU A 85 -3.38 -3.81 1.64
N ILE A 86 -2.47 -3.43 2.55
CA ILE A 86 -2.65 -2.27 3.42
C ILE A 86 -2.61 -0.98 2.62
N LEU A 87 -1.70 -0.85 1.65
CA LEU A 87 -1.68 0.31 0.75
C LEU A 87 -3.00 0.46 -0.02
N ASP A 88 -3.66 -0.64 -0.42
CA ASP A 88 -4.97 -0.62 -1.09
C ASP A 88 -6.17 -0.39 -0.14
N TRP A 89 -6.00 -0.68 1.15
CA TRP A 89 -7.11 -0.69 2.09
C TRP A 89 -7.30 0.65 2.82
N VAL A 90 -6.22 1.38 3.07
CA VAL A 90 -6.26 2.66 3.76
C VAL A 90 -6.73 3.75 2.80
N ASP A 91 -7.67 4.59 3.24
CA ASP A 91 -8.06 5.80 2.52
C ASP A 91 -6.98 6.88 2.70
N TRP A 92 -5.88 6.79 1.94
CA TRP A 92 -4.73 7.69 2.16
C TRP A 92 -5.08 9.17 1.94
N PRO A 93 -4.54 10.08 2.77
CA PRO A 93 -4.55 11.52 2.50
C PRO A 93 -3.95 11.82 1.13
N LEU A 94 -4.50 12.81 0.41
CA LEU A 94 -4.05 13.19 -0.93
C LEU A 94 -2.57 13.58 -0.96
N GLU A 95 -2.06 14.17 0.12
CA GLU A 95 -0.67 14.57 0.25
C GLU A 95 0.32 13.37 0.27
N LEU A 96 -0.19 12.16 0.50
CA LEU A 96 0.59 10.93 0.53
C LEU A 96 0.47 10.08 -0.74
N GLU A 97 -0.39 10.48 -1.70
CA GLU A 97 -0.74 9.67 -2.88
C GLU A 97 0.50 9.23 -3.67
N ASP A 98 1.36 10.17 -4.07
CA ASP A 98 2.57 9.85 -4.86
C ASP A 98 3.53 8.88 -4.12
N HIS A 99 3.61 8.98 -2.79
CA HIS A 99 4.45 8.10 -1.99
C HIS A 99 3.86 6.69 -1.89
N VAL A 100 2.53 6.59 -1.78
CA VAL A 100 1.79 5.32 -1.76
C VAL A 100 1.90 4.61 -3.11
N GLU A 101 1.69 5.35 -4.21
CA GLU A 101 1.78 4.83 -5.57
C GLU A 101 3.19 4.28 -5.84
N GLN A 102 4.23 5.08 -5.61
CA GLN A 102 5.61 4.65 -5.83
C GLN A 102 5.98 3.43 -4.98
N TYR A 103 5.55 3.39 -3.70
CA TYR A 103 5.84 2.24 -2.86
C TYR A 103 5.08 0.98 -3.33
N GLY A 104 3.82 1.14 -3.75
CA GLY A 104 2.99 0.08 -4.32
C GLY A 104 3.60 -0.56 -5.57
N GLU A 105 4.06 0.25 -6.53
CA GLU A 105 4.68 -0.24 -7.78
C GLU A 105 5.91 -1.15 -7.54
N TRP A 106 6.76 -0.75 -6.59
CA TRP A 106 7.94 -1.54 -6.24
C TRP A 106 7.61 -2.78 -5.42
N LEU A 107 6.56 -2.74 -4.57
CA LEU A 107 6.03 -3.94 -3.93
C LEU A 107 5.48 -4.93 -4.97
N ASP A 108 4.79 -4.45 -6.01
CA ASP A 108 4.27 -5.29 -7.08
C ASP A 108 5.41 -5.96 -7.87
N SER A 109 6.47 -5.21 -8.20
CA SER A 109 7.69 -5.75 -8.82
C SER A 109 8.37 -6.83 -7.96
N LEU A 110 8.47 -6.58 -6.66
CA LEU A 110 9.05 -7.53 -5.71
C LEU A 110 8.19 -8.81 -5.60
N LEU A 111 6.87 -8.65 -5.50
CA LEU A 111 5.92 -9.75 -5.43
C LEU A 111 5.94 -10.63 -6.67
N ALA A 112 6.07 -10.03 -7.86
CA ALA A 112 6.19 -10.79 -9.09
C ALA A 112 7.46 -11.65 -9.12
N ALA A 113 8.60 -11.12 -8.65
CA ALA A 113 9.81 -11.93 -8.52
C ALA A 113 9.65 -13.05 -7.48
N PHE A 114 8.98 -12.79 -6.36
CA PHE A 114 8.67 -13.82 -5.35
C PHE A 114 7.75 -14.92 -5.87
N HIS A 115 6.74 -14.58 -6.67
CA HIS A 115 5.84 -15.55 -7.29
C HIS A 115 6.55 -16.51 -8.24
N ASN A 116 7.64 -16.06 -8.85
CA ASN A 116 8.48 -16.87 -9.74
C ASN A 116 9.63 -17.60 -9.02
N ASP A 117 9.73 -17.46 -7.69
CA ASP A 117 10.88 -17.95 -6.88
C ASP A 117 12.24 -17.50 -7.45
N ASP A 118 12.29 -16.29 -8.02
CA ASP A 118 13.48 -15.73 -8.68
C ASP A 118 14.16 -14.69 -7.77
N ALA A 119 15.08 -15.16 -6.94
CA ALA A 119 15.85 -14.31 -6.04
C ALA A 119 16.76 -13.31 -6.79
N HIS A 120 17.18 -13.62 -8.03
CA HIS A 120 18.00 -12.71 -8.82
C HIS A 120 17.17 -11.53 -9.32
N ALA A 121 15.98 -11.81 -9.88
CA ALA A 121 15.03 -10.78 -10.28
C ALA A 121 14.52 -9.94 -9.08
N ALA A 122 14.43 -10.55 -7.89
CA ALA A 122 14.00 -9.87 -6.68
C ALA A 122 15.06 -8.92 -6.07
N ALA A 123 16.33 -9.01 -6.48
CA ALA A 123 17.44 -8.32 -5.84
C ALA A 123 17.32 -6.78 -5.86
N GLU A 124 17.08 -6.18 -7.04
CA GLU A 124 16.94 -4.73 -7.14
C GLU A 124 15.59 -4.24 -6.60
N PRO A 125 14.43 -4.87 -6.90
CA PRO A 125 13.17 -4.53 -6.28
C PRO A 125 13.24 -4.57 -4.75
N SER A 126 13.84 -5.59 -4.14
CA SER A 126 13.93 -5.70 -2.68
C SER A 126 14.71 -4.53 -2.06
N LYS A 127 15.78 -4.08 -2.71
CA LYS A 127 16.59 -2.93 -2.28
C LYS A 127 15.80 -1.64 -2.37
N ILE A 128 15.06 -1.44 -3.46
CA ILE A 128 14.28 -0.23 -3.67
C ILE A 128 13.08 -0.19 -2.73
N THR A 129 12.33 -1.30 -2.60
CA THR A 129 11.26 -1.46 -1.61
C THR A 129 11.78 -1.18 -0.18
N HIS A 130 12.98 -1.65 0.18
CA HIS A 130 13.59 -1.34 1.47
C HIS A 130 13.85 0.17 1.64
N ALA A 131 14.46 0.83 0.66
CA ALA A 131 14.70 2.26 0.72
C ALA A 131 13.39 3.07 0.80
N LEU A 132 12.38 2.68 0.00
CA LEU A 132 11.06 3.30 0.02
C LEU A 132 10.34 3.07 1.33
N ALA A 133 10.47 1.91 1.98
CA ALA A 133 9.88 1.67 3.29
C ALA A 133 10.37 2.67 4.35
N HIS A 134 11.66 3.03 4.32
CA HIS A 134 12.20 4.08 5.20
C HIS A 134 11.67 5.46 4.86
N THR A 135 11.64 5.82 3.58
CA THR A 135 11.09 7.12 3.19
C THR A 135 9.60 7.22 3.53
N PHE A 136 8.85 6.13 3.30
CA PHE A 136 7.44 6.08 3.60
C PHE A 136 7.18 6.23 5.11
N GLU A 137 7.91 5.50 5.97
CA GLU A 137 7.85 5.68 7.43
C GLU A 137 8.09 7.15 7.82
N ALA A 138 9.17 7.77 7.33
CA ALA A 138 9.46 9.18 7.60
C ALA A 138 8.36 10.13 7.08
N THR A 139 7.73 9.81 5.95
CA THR A 139 6.62 10.59 5.37
C THR A 139 5.37 10.50 6.24
N LEU A 140 5.04 9.30 6.73
CA LEU A 140 3.92 9.09 7.64
C LEU A 140 4.14 9.80 8.99
N GLU A 141 5.34 9.73 9.54
CA GLU A 141 5.69 10.47 10.75
C GLU A 141 5.56 11.99 10.55
N ALA A 142 6.08 12.53 9.45
CA ALA A 142 5.95 13.95 9.13
C ALA A 142 4.48 14.37 9.01
N TRP A 143 3.65 13.60 8.29
CA TRP A 143 2.23 13.87 8.16
C TRP A 143 1.50 13.82 9.51
N LEU A 144 1.75 12.78 10.31
CA LEU A 144 1.15 12.63 11.65
C LEU A 144 1.52 13.81 12.58
N ASN A 145 2.72 14.37 12.43
CA ASN A 145 3.20 15.50 13.21
C ASN A 145 2.88 16.89 12.60
N ASN A 146 2.18 16.94 11.46
CA ASN A 146 1.91 18.17 10.70
C ASN A 146 3.18 18.92 10.28
N GLU A 147 4.21 18.16 9.90
CA GLU A 147 5.49 18.68 9.40
C GLU A 147 5.49 18.70 7.87
N SER A 148 6.52 19.33 7.28
CA SER A 148 6.73 19.27 5.83
C SER A 148 7.04 17.84 5.42
N LEU A 149 6.33 17.34 4.42
CA LEU A 149 6.59 16.02 3.87
C LEU A 149 7.97 16.00 3.18
N PRO A 150 8.72 14.90 3.30
CA PRO A 150 9.89 14.68 2.45
C PRO A 150 9.45 14.61 0.99
N ALA A 151 10.38 14.91 0.08
CA ALA A 151 10.13 14.71 -1.34
C ALA A 151 10.07 13.23 -1.67
N VAL A 152 9.18 12.86 -2.59
CA VAL A 152 9.16 11.53 -3.21
C VAL A 152 10.54 11.26 -3.80
N PRO A 153 11.22 10.17 -3.42
CA PRO A 153 12.54 9.85 -3.95
C PRO A 153 12.53 9.81 -5.46
N ALA A 154 13.43 10.57 -6.08
CA ALA A 154 13.67 10.48 -7.51
C ALA A 154 14.39 9.17 -7.81
N LEU A 155 13.65 8.15 -8.22
CA LEU A 155 14.19 6.87 -8.70
C LEU A 155 14.68 6.98 -10.16
N ALA A 156 15.17 8.15 -10.57
CA ALA A 156 15.48 8.45 -11.96
C ALA A 156 16.45 7.43 -12.57
N GLY A 157 16.01 6.75 -13.63
CA GLY A 157 16.76 5.69 -14.31
C GLY A 157 16.53 4.28 -13.75
N LEU A 158 15.70 4.13 -12.72
CA LEU A 158 15.20 2.87 -12.19
C LEU A 158 13.71 2.82 -12.49
N GLU A 159 13.35 2.40 -13.70
CA GLU A 159 11.97 1.99 -13.97
C GLU A 159 11.77 0.64 -13.27
N PRO A 160 10.62 0.42 -12.60
CA PRO A 160 10.25 -0.93 -12.19
C PRO A 160 10.37 -1.83 -13.42
N PRO A 161 10.93 -3.06 -13.29
CA PRO A 161 11.03 -3.96 -14.41
C PRO A 161 9.62 -4.15 -14.98
N MET A 162 9.34 -3.52 -16.12
CA MET A 162 8.04 -3.60 -16.77
C MET A 162 7.78 -5.09 -17.01
N HIS A 163 6.76 -5.62 -16.34
CA HIS A 163 6.30 -6.98 -16.61
C HIS A 163 5.87 -7.00 -18.07
N ASP A 164 6.75 -7.52 -18.92
CA ASP A 164 6.49 -7.66 -20.35
C ASP A 164 5.33 -8.66 -20.47
N GLU A 165 4.09 -8.16 -20.50
CA GLU A 165 2.88 -8.98 -20.75
C GLU A 165 2.93 -9.65 -22.14
N SER A 166 3.94 -9.30 -22.92
CA SER A 166 4.33 -9.91 -24.17
C SER A 166 5.21 -11.14 -23.90
N HIS A 167 4.61 -12.33 -23.85
CA HIS A 167 5.05 -13.56 -24.55
C HIS A 167 4.27 -14.81 -24.11
N ASN A 168 2.94 -14.72 -24.03
CA ASN A 168 2.10 -15.88 -24.36
C ASN A 168 1.98 -15.98 -25.88
N GLY A 169 3.12 -16.19 -26.54
CA GLY A 169 3.15 -16.69 -27.90
C GLY A 169 2.66 -18.12 -27.86
N HIS A 170 1.36 -18.31 -28.11
CA HIS A 170 0.82 -19.59 -28.56
C HIS A 170 1.63 -20.03 -29.79
N GLY A 171 2.62 -20.89 -29.54
CA GLY A 171 3.15 -21.80 -30.56
C GLY A 171 2.09 -22.86 -30.84
N GLU A 172 1.02 -22.45 -31.52
CA GLU A 172 0.39 -23.33 -32.49
C GLU A 172 1.37 -23.49 -33.66
N ASP A 173 1.34 -24.66 -34.31
CA ASP A 173 2.20 -25.13 -35.42
C ASP A 173 3.48 -25.87 -34.99
N ALA A 174 3.74 -27.13 -35.35
CA ALA A 174 3.09 -27.99 -36.32
C ALA A 174 3.30 -29.46 -35.93
N ALA A 175 2.25 -30.26 -36.11
CA ALA A 175 2.37 -31.71 -36.22
C ALA A 175 3.20 -32.04 -37.47
N GLU A 176 4.44 -32.46 -37.28
CA GLU A 176 5.22 -33.09 -38.36
C GLU A 176 5.00 -34.61 -38.28
N ASP A 177 4.00 -35.03 -39.04
CA ASP A 177 3.76 -36.40 -39.49
C ASP A 177 4.99 -36.88 -40.28
N SER A 178 5.70 -37.89 -39.77
CA SER A 178 6.62 -38.68 -40.59
C SER A 178 6.38 -40.17 -40.36
N HIS A 179 5.44 -40.70 -41.15
CA HIS A 179 5.52 -42.05 -41.65
C HIS A 179 6.78 -42.21 -42.51
N GLY A 180 7.64 -43.15 -42.15
CA GLY A 180 8.74 -43.62 -42.97
C GLY A 180 9.14 -45.03 -42.54
N GLU A 181 8.94 -45.97 -43.45
CA GLU A 181 9.06 -47.44 -43.38
C GLU A 181 10.40 -47.99 -42.85
#